data_AF-A0A133Q215-F1
#
_entry.id   AF-A0A133Q215-F1
#
_cell.length_a   1.000
_cell.length_b   1.000
_cell.length_c   1.000
_cell.angle_alpha   90.00
_cell.angle_beta   90.00
_cell.angle_gamma   90.00
#
_symmetry.space_group_name_H-M   'P 1'
#
loop_
_entity.id
_entity.type
_entity.pdbx_description
1 polymer ?
#
loop_
_entity_poly.entity_id
_entity_poly.type
_entity_poly.pdbx_seq_one_letter_code
_entity_poly.pdbx_strand_id
1 'polypeptide(L)'
;MEIIAVESQAYQELIDRLNRIEQYVERTSRLIQDIDDELEMTTKDLIETLNVSESTLYRWRKKQLVRYRYTEGGDVRYFFKSIVIATKCNRLRVSGMRNDEVLGRLNRFKDNLIMSSCLNPKNRQL
;
A
#
# COMPACT_ATOMS: atom_id res chain seq x y z
N MET A 1 -50.30 -6.40 20.78
CA MET A 1 -49.55 -6.13 19.53
C MET A 1 -48.08 -5.93 19.89
N GLU A 2 -47.43 -6.95 20.45
CA GLU A 2 -46.06 -6.83 20.99
C GLU A 2 -45.04 -7.64 20.16
N ILE A 3 -45.49 -8.66 19.43
CA ILE A 3 -44.62 -9.58 18.68
C ILE A 3 -44.00 -8.91 17.44
N ILE A 4 -44.72 -7.99 16.79
CA ILE A 4 -44.23 -7.24 15.61
C ILE A 4 -43.17 -6.19 15.99
N ALA A 5 -43.21 -5.66 17.23
CA ALA A 5 -42.30 -4.60 17.68
C ALA A 5 -40.94 -5.14 18.17
N VAL A 6 -40.91 -6.33 18.80
CA VAL A 6 -39.67 -6.96 19.27
C VAL A 6 -38.80 -7.42 18.10
N GLU A 7 -39.41 -7.94 17.02
CA GLU A 7 -38.70 -8.24 15.77
C GLU A 7 -38.14 -6.96 15.12
N SER A 8 -38.86 -5.84 15.21
CA SER A 8 -38.38 -4.56 14.70
C SER A 8 -37.15 -4.05 15.44
N GLN A 9 -37.08 -4.16 16.78
CA GLN A 9 -35.91 -3.66 17.52
C GLN A 9 -34.65 -4.51 17.25
N ALA A 10 -34.79 -5.84 17.28
CA ALA A 10 -33.68 -6.75 16.97
C ALA A 10 -33.20 -6.57 15.51
N TYR A 11 -34.13 -6.35 14.58
CA TYR A 11 -33.82 -6.04 13.19
C TYR A 11 -33.10 -4.69 13.04
N GLN A 12 -33.56 -3.64 13.71
CA GLN A 12 -32.90 -2.33 13.68
C GLN A 12 -31.48 -2.40 14.28
N GLU A 13 -31.29 -3.13 15.38
CA GLU A 13 -29.95 -3.33 15.96
C GLU A 13 -29.04 -4.08 14.97
N LEU A 14 -29.56 -5.08 14.26
CA LEU A 14 -28.81 -5.79 13.23
C LEU A 14 -28.41 -4.84 12.08
N ILE A 15 -29.33 -4.02 11.58
CA ILE A 15 -29.05 -3.03 10.54
C ILE A 15 -28.00 -2.02 11.01
N ASP A 16 -28.11 -1.51 12.24
CA ASP A 16 -27.12 -0.60 12.81
C ASP A 16 -25.72 -1.24 12.89
N ARG A 17 -25.64 -2.52 13.28
CA ARG A 17 -24.38 -3.26 13.30
C ARG A 17 -23.82 -3.45 11.89
N LEU A 18 -24.66 -3.78 10.91
CA LEU A 18 -24.24 -3.90 9.51
C LEU A 18 -23.72 -2.56 8.96
N ASN A 19 -24.43 -1.46 9.20
CA ASN A 19 -24.02 -0.12 8.81
C ASN A 19 -22.67 0.27 9.43
N ARG A 20 -22.42 -0.11 10.69
CA ARG A 20 -21.12 0.13 11.34
C ARG A 20 -19.99 -0.67 10.67
N ILE A 21 -20.24 -1.91 10.28
CA ILE A 21 -19.28 -2.74 9.55
C ILE A 21 -19.00 -2.13 8.17
N GLU A 22 -20.04 -1.76 7.42
CA GLU A 22 -19.92 -1.12 6.11
C GLU A 22 -19.06 0.15 6.18
N GLN A 23 -19.38 1.06 7.10
CA GLN A 23 -18.60 2.27 7.30
C GLN A 23 -17.15 2.00 7.70
N TYR A 24 -16.89 0.96 8.50
CA TYR A 24 -15.53 0.56 8.84
C TYR A 24 -14.77 0.09 7.60
N VAL A 25 -15.38 -0.80 6.80
CA VAL A 25 -14.80 -1.31 5.55
C VAL A 25 -14.51 -0.17 4.56
N GLU A 26 -15.42 0.78 4.39
CA GLU A 26 -15.20 1.95 3.52
C GLU A 26 -14.01 2.78 3.97
N ARG A 27 -13.95 3.13 5.27
CA ARG A 27 -12.85 3.94 5.83
C ARG A 27 -11.51 3.23 5.70
N THR A 28 -11.45 1.93 6.01
CA THR A 28 -10.23 1.15 5.88
C THR A 28 -9.80 1.01 4.43
N SER A 29 -10.74 0.83 3.49
CA SER A 29 -10.43 0.73 2.06
C SER A 29 -9.83 2.04 1.51
N ARG A 30 -10.40 3.19 1.91
CA ARG A 30 -9.84 4.50 1.55
C ARG A 30 -8.44 4.69 2.12
N LEU A 31 -8.24 4.36 3.39
CA LEU A 31 -6.91 4.45 4.03
C LEU A 31 -5.86 3.60 3.29
N ILE A 32 -6.22 2.39 2.87
CA ILE A 32 -5.30 1.53 2.09
C ILE A 32 -4.97 2.14 0.73
N GLN A 33 -5.96 2.75 0.07
CA GLN A 33 -5.74 3.45 -1.20
C GLN A 33 -4.80 4.64 -1.02
N ASP A 34 -5.03 5.46 0.00
CA ASP A 34 -4.19 6.62 0.31
C ASP A 34 -2.74 6.19 0.60
N ILE A 35 -2.55 5.09 1.35
CA ILE A 35 -1.23 4.50 1.57
C ILE A 35 -0.59 4.08 0.24
N ASP A 36 -1.31 3.37 -0.62
CA ASP A 36 -0.77 2.93 -1.91
C ASP A 36 -0.37 4.13 -2.79
N ASP A 37 -1.15 5.21 -2.78
CA ASP A 37 -0.93 6.41 -3.58
C ASP A 37 0.26 7.26 -3.10
N GLU A 38 0.42 7.41 -1.79
CA GLU A 38 1.46 8.26 -1.17
C GLU A 38 2.75 7.52 -0.83
N LEU A 39 2.74 6.17 -0.77
CA LEU A 39 3.91 5.41 -0.36
C LEU A 39 5.08 5.59 -1.35
N GLU A 40 6.21 6.00 -0.80
CA GLU A 40 7.46 6.16 -1.52
C GLU A 40 8.56 5.26 -0.95
N MET A 41 9.39 4.74 -1.83
CA MET A 41 10.56 3.91 -1.50
C MET A 41 11.85 4.67 -1.79
N THR A 42 12.83 4.58 -0.90
CA THR A 42 14.19 5.02 -1.16
C THR A 42 14.89 4.11 -2.17
N THR A 43 16.03 4.57 -2.71
CA THR A 43 16.96 3.70 -3.43
C THR A 43 17.33 2.46 -2.60
N LYS A 44 17.62 2.63 -1.30
CA LYS A 44 17.98 1.52 -0.41
C LYS A 44 16.83 0.51 -0.27
N ASP A 45 15.62 0.99 0.00
CA ASP A 45 14.43 0.14 0.16
C ASP A 45 14.21 -0.73 -1.08
N LEU A 46 14.35 -0.17 -2.29
CA LEU A 46 14.19 -0.90 -3.53
C LEU A 46 15.30 -1.91 -3.81
N ILE A 47 16.55 -1.56 -3.52
CA ILE A 47 17.69 -2.47 -3.66
C ILE A 47 17.47 -3.68 -2.75
N GLU A 48 17.13 -3.46 -1.48
CA GLU A 48 16.90 -4.52 -0.51
C GLU A 48 15.66 -5.35 -0.85
N THR A 49 14.57 -4.69 -1.28
CA THR A 49 13.31 -5.37 -1.60
C THR A 49 13.41 -6.22 -2.87
N LEU A 50 14.01 -5.69 -3.94
CA LEU A 50 14.00 -6.33 -5.25
C LEU A 50 15.34 -6.98 -5.64
N ASN A 51 16.37 -6.84 -4.80
CA ASN A 51 17.74 -7.30 -5.07
C ASN A 51 18.27 -6.81 -6.43
N VAL A 52 18.02 -5.54 -6.73
CA VAL A 52 18.48 -4.88 -7.95
C VAL A 52 19.63 -3.96 -7.64
N SER A 53 20.51 -3.73 -8.62
CA SER A 53 21.58 -2.73 -8.46
C SER A 53 21.05 -1.30 -8.57
N GLU A 54 21.77 -0.35 -7.98
CA GLU A 54 21.50 1.07 -8.17
C GLU A 54 21.55 1.49 -9.66
N SER A 55 22.46 0.88 -10.44
CA SER A 55 22.53 1.11 -11.89
C SER A 55 21.25 0.64 -12.62
N THR A 56 20.56 -0.38 -12.10
CA THR A 56 19.26 -0.81 -12.62
C THR A 56 18.19 0.23 -12.34
N LEU A 57 18.17 0.74 -11.11
CA LEU A 57 17.26 1.81 -10.70
C LEU A 57 17.50 3.12 -11.48
N TYR A 58 18.75 3.45 -11.77
CA TYR A 58 19.10 4.55 -12.68
C TYR A 58 18.52 4.32 -14.09
N ARG A 59 18.64 3.11 -14.65
CA ARG A 59 18.06 2.79 -15.97
C ARG A 59 16.54 2.93 -15.97
N TRP A 60 15.86 2.54 -14.89
CA TRP A 60 14.41 2.73 -14.77
C TRP A 60 14.02 4.21 -14.83
N ARG A 61 14.75 5.08 -14.13
CA ARG A 61 14.54 6.54 -14.19
C ARG A 61 14.83 7.10 -15.58
N LYS A 62 15.99 6.76 -16.15
CA LYS A 62 16.42 7.21 -17.49
C LYS A 62 15.42 6.83 -18.58
N LYS A 63 14.80 5.65 -18.46
CA LYS A 63 13.78 5.15 -19.40
C LYS A 63 12.35 5.54 -18.99
N GLN A 64 12.16 6.30 -17.91
CA GLN A 64 10.87 6.70 -17.37
C GLN A 64 9.90 5.52 -17.14
N LEU A 65 10.44 4.37 -16.70
CA LEU A 65 9.62 3.16 -16.45
C LEU A 65 8.76 3.29 -15.19
N VAL A 66 9.18 4.14 -14.25
CA VAL A 66 8.53 4.39 -12.96
C VAL A 66 8.60 5.87 -12.63
N ARG A 67 7.60 6.37 -11.90
CA ARG A 67 7.57 7.72 -11.35
C ARG A 67 8.56 7.81 -10.20
N TYR A 68 9.30 8.91 -10.15
CA TYR A 68 10.24 9.23 -9.08
C TYR A 68 10.27 10.75 -8.86
N ARG A 69 10.83 11.16 -7.73
CA ARG A 69 11.19 12.56 -7.44
C ARG A 69 12.50 12.64 -6.68
N TYR A 70 13.08 13.83 -6.64
CA TYR A 70 14.20 14.14 -5.75
C TYR A 70 13.67 14.76 -4.46
N THR A 71 14.31 14.47 -3.33
CA THR A 71 14.13 15.23 -2.08
C THR A 71 14.93 16.53 -2.15
N GLU A 72 14.72 17.42 -1.19
CA GLU A 72 15.52 18.65 -1.06
C GLU A 72 17.02 18.35 -0.90
N GLY A 73 17.37 17.22 -0.28
CA GLY A 73 18.74 16.73 -0.13
C GLY A 73 19.33 16.05 -1.37
N GLY A 74 18.57 15.92 -2.46
CA GLY A 74 19.00 15.26 -3.70
C GLY A 74 18.84 13.74 -3.71
N ASP A 75 18.30 13.14 -2.64
CA ASP A 75 17.99 11.71 -2.62
C ASP A 75 16.81 11.39 -3.55
N VAL A 76 16.80 10.17 -4.08
CA VAL A 76 15.73 9.71 -4.97
C VAL A 76 14.65 8.97 -4.21
N ARG A 77 13.39 9.33 -4.48
CA ARG A 77 12.20 8.64 -4.01
C ARG A 77 11.40 8.07 -5.17
N TYR A 78 10.96 6.83 -5.03
CA TYR A 78 10.20 6.08 -6.03
C TYR A 78 8.77 5.83 -5.54
N PHE A 79 7.79 6.15 -6.37
CA PHE A 79 6.39 5.95 -6.00
C PHE A 79 6.02 4.46 -6.08
N PHE A 80 5.59 3.88 -4.95
CA PHE A 80 5.27 2.46 -4.82
C PHE A 80 4.23 2.00 -5.85
N LYS A 81 3.09 2.71 -5.94
CA LYS A 81 2.03 2.41 -6.91
C LYS A 81 2.52 2.43 -8.35
N SER A 82 3.45 3.32 -8.68
CA SER A 82 4.02 3.37 -10.03
C SER A 82 4.82 2.11 -10.37
N ILE A 83 5.61 1.59 -9.43
CA ILE A 83 6.37 0.34 -9.62
C ILE A 83 5.42 -0.86 -9.73
N VAL A 84 4.38 -0.92 -8.89
CA VAL A 84 3.36 -1.98 -8.93
C VAL A 84 2.66 -1.99 -10.29
N ILE A 85 2.21 -0.82 -10.78
CA ILE A 85 1.57 -0.69 -12.09
C ILE A 85 2.53 -1.09 -13.22
N ALA A 86 3.77 -0.60 -13.18
CA ALA A 86 4.78 -0.92 -14.19
C ALA A 86 5.05 -2.43 -14.27
N THR A 87 5.08 -3.11 -13.12
CA THR A 87 5.24 -4.56 -13.02
C THR A 87 4.01 -5.30 -13.56
N LYS A 88 2.79 -4.93 -13.12
CA LYS A 88 1.53 -5.54 -13.59
C LYS A 88 1.33 -5.37 -15.09
N CYS A 89 1.72 -4.24 -15.65
CA CYS A 89 1.62 -3.95 -17.08
C CYS A 89 2.79 -4.49 -17.91
N ASN A 90 3.70 -5.31 -17.34
CA ASN A 90 4.88 -5.84 -18.02
C ASN A 90 5.85 -4.79 -18.59
N ARG A 91 5.77 -3.53 -18.13
CA ARG A 91 6.66 -2.43 -18.54
C ARG A 91 7.99 -2.45 -17.80
N LEU A 92 8.01 -3.07 -16.64
CA LEU A 92 9.18 -3.25 -15.79
C LEU A 92 9.42 -4.74 -15.59
N ARG A 93 10.66 -5.18 -15.83
CA ARG A 93 11.13 -6.53 -15.55
C ARG A 93 12.35 -6.47 -14.65
N VAL A 94 12.35 -7.30 -13.62
CA VAL A 94 13.51 -7.54 -12.75
C VAL A 94 14.20 -8.80 -13.25
N SER A 95 15.49 -8.72 -13.55
CA SER A 95 16.23 -9.86 -14.07
C SER A 95 16.24 -11.00 -13.05
N GLY A 96 15.95 -12.22 -13.50
CA GLY A 96 15.93 -13.40 -12.63
C GLY A 96 14.70 -13.52 -11.72
N MET A 97 13.70 -12.65 -11.87
CA MET A 97 12.48 -12.65 -11.04
C MET A 97 11.23 -12.61 -11.91
N ARG A 98 10.22 -13.43 -11.55
CA ARG A 98 8.90 -13.36 -12.18
C ARG A 98 8.08 -12.21 -11.60
N ASN A 99 7.13 -11.67 -12.36
CA ASN A 99 6.34 -10.53 -11.92
C ASN A 99 5.53 -10.81 -10.64
N ASP A 100 5.00 -12.01 -10.46
CA ASP A 100 4.31 -12.43 -9.25
C ASP A 100 5.23 -12.40 -8.02
N GLU A 101 6.49 -12.79 -8.18
CA GLU A 101 7.49 -12.68 -7.12
C GLU A 101 7.84 -11.21 -6.81
N VAL A 102 8.03 -10.36 -7.84
CA VAL A 102 8.26 -8.91 -7.67
C VAL A 102 7.12 -8.28 -6.87
N LEU A 103 5.88 -8.56 -7.26
CA LEU A 103 4.68 -8.05 -6.58
C LEU A 103 4.59 -8.58 -5.15
N GLY A 104 4.92 -9.86 -4.92
CA GLY A 104 4.98 -10.46 -3.59
C GLY A 104 5.98 -9.76 -2.67
N ARG A 105 7.19 -9.42 -3.17
CA ARG A 105 8.19 -8.70 -2.38
C ARG A 105 7.77 -7.26 -2.07
N LEU A 106 7.18 -6.56 -3.03
CA LEU A 106 6.64 -5.21 -2.83
C LEU A 106 5.51 -5.20 -1.79
N ASN A 107 4.60 -6.18 -1.85
CA ASN A 107 3.53 -6.31 -0.85
C ASN A 107 4.11 -6.57 0.54
N ARG A 108 5.08 -7.47 0.69
CA ARG A 108 5.74 -7.71 1.99
C ARG A 108 6.41 -6.46 2.54
N PHE A 109 7.06 -5.65 1.69
CA PHE A 109 7.62 -4.37 2.11
C PHE A 109 6.53 -3.45 2.70
N LYS A 110 5.41 -3.30 1.97
CA LYS A 110 4.27 -2.50 2.43
C LYS A 110 3.67 -3.03 3.73
N ASP A 111 3.44 -4.34 3.81
CA ASP A 111 2.86 -4.99 4.98
C ASP A 111 3.75 -4.82 6.20
N ASN A 112 5.07 -4.97 6.04
CA ASN A 112 6.04 -4.72 7.12
C ASN A 112 5.99 -3.27 7.61
N LEU A 113 5.85 -2.30 6.69
CA LEU A 113 5.73 -0.89 7.05
C LEU A 113 4.44 -0.62 7.85
N ILE A 114 3.31 -1.15 7.39
CA ILE A 114 2.01 -1.03 8.08
C ILE A 114 2.07 -1.70 9.46
N MET A 115 2.61 -2.92 9.55
CA MET A 115 2.75 -3.61 10.83
C MET A 115 3.65 -2.85 11.79
N SER A 116 4.76 -2.30 11.31
CA SER A 116 5.68 -1.50 12.13
C SER A 116 5.04 -0.22 12.68
N SER A 117 4.13 0.41 11.92
CA SER A 117 3.43 1.61 12.35
C SER A 117 2.27 1.29 13.30
N CYS A 118 1.58 0.16 13.12
CA CYS A 118 0.55 -0.31 14.04
C CYS A 118 1.11 -0.79 15.40
N LEU A 119 2.32 -1.36 15.41
CA LEU A 119 2.95 -1.93 16.61
C LEU A 119 3.74 -0.91 17.45
N ASN A 120 3.98 0.31 16.94
CA ASN A 120 4.66 1.37 17.67
C ASN A 120 3.68 2.44 18.20
N PRO A 121 3.16 2.31 19.44
CA PRO A 121 2.27 3.32 20.04
C PRO A 121 2.97 4.68 20.32
N LYS A 122 4.30 4.77 20.16
CA LYS A 122 5.08 5.99 20.45
C LYS A 122 4.98 7.09 19.40
N ASN A 123 4.42 6.83 18.21
CA ASN A 123 4.23 7.85 17.17
C ASN A 123 2.83 8.50 17.16
N ARG A 124 2.02 8.28 18.21
CA ARG A 124 0.68 8.91 18.37
C ARG A 124 0.71 10.27 19.08
N GLN A 125 1.90 10.84 19.33
CA GLN A 125 2.05 12.17 19.91
C GLN A 125 2.94 13.03 19.03
N LEU A 126 2.34 13.63 18.00
CA LEU A 126 2.73 14.93 17.44
C LEU A 126 1.44 15.67 17.10
#